data_AF-A0A7W1EUW4-F1
#
_entry.id   AF-A0A7W1EUW4-F1
#
_cell.length_a   1.000
_cell.length_b   1.000
_cell.length_c   1.000
_cell.angle_alpha   90.00
_cell.angle_beta   90.00
_cell.angle_gamma   90.00
#
_symmetry.space_group_name_H-M   'P 1'
#
loop_
_entity.id
_entity.type
_entity.pdbx_description
1 polymer ?
#
loop_
_entity_poly.entity_id
_entity_poly.type
_entity_poly.pdbx_seq_one_letter_code
_entity_poly.pdbx_strand_id
1 'polypeptide(L)' 'MKKITLLAVAALAISFASCKKDRTCTCTSTSGNPSVTTTSTTTFTKVKKGPAKDACQKTSGSYTSGSNTNTWTSDCKLS' A
#
# COMPACT_ATOMS: atom_id res chain seq x y z
N MET A 1 8.91 42.52 21.92
CA MET A 1 8.38 42.05 20.62
C MET A 1 9.42 41.12 19.98
N LYS A 2 9.15 39.81 19.84
CA LYS A 2 9.89 38.79 19.01
C LYS A 2 9.58 37.32 19.38
N LYS A 3 8.89 37.03 20.49
CA LYS A 3 8.74 35.65 20.99
C LYS A 3 7.42 34.94 20.64
N ILE A 4 6.41 35.65 20.12
CA ILE A 4 5.05 35.11 19.92
C ILE A 4 4.85 34.51 18.51
N THR A 5 5.70 34.88 17.54
CA THR A 5 5.60 34.41 16.15
C THR A 5 6.01 32.94 15.95
N LEU A 6 6.74 32.33 16.90
CA LEU A 6 7.19 30.93 16.78
C LEU A 6 6.11 29.90 17.12
N LEU A 7 5.12 30.22 17.97
CA LEU A 7 4.04 29.27 18.28
C LEU A 7 3.01 29.12 17.16
N ALA A 8 2.81 30.15 16.34
CA ALA A 8 1.82 30.12 15.26
C ALA A 8 2.23 29.18 14.09
N VAL A 9 3.53 29.05 13.84
CA VAL A 9 4.05 28.19 12.75
C VAL A 9 3.98 26.71 13.11
N ALA A 10 4.12 26.36 14.38
CA ALA A 10 4.02 24.97 14.85
C ALA A 10 2.60 24.41 14.71
N ALA A 11 1.56 25.24 14.89
CA ALA A 11 0.16 24.81 14.76
C ALA A 11 -0.26 24.51 13.30
N LEU A 12 0.36 25.17 12.33
CA LEU A 12 0.09 24.95 10.90
C LEU A 12 0.83 23.75 10.31
N ALA A 13 1.88 23.25 10.97
CA ALA A 13 2.58 22.04 10.53
C ALA A 13 1.82 20.75 10.89
N ILE A 14 0.97 20.79 11.92
CA ILE A 14 0.22 19.61 12.42
C ILE A 14 -0.99 19.30 11.53
N SER A 15 -1.55 20.30 10.83
CA SER A 15 -2.68 20.09 9.91
C SER A 15 -2.29 19.31 8.64
N PHE A 16 -1.00 19.21 8.30
CA PHE A 16 -0.53 18.38 7.17
C PHE A 16 -0.31 16.90 7.52
N ALA A 17 -0.36 16.52 8.80
CA ALA A 17 -0.11 15.14 9.22
C ALA A 17 -1.26 14.16 8.88
N SER A 18 -2.42 14.64 8.40
CA SER A 18 -3.61 13.81 8.23
C SER A 18 -4.43 14.09 6.97
N CYS A 19 -3.84 14.55 5.88
CA CYS A 19 -4.56 14.65 4.60
C CYS A 19 -4.93 13.25 4.08
N LYS A 20 -6.15 12.83 4.40
CA LYS A 20 -6.82 11.66 3.83
C LYS A 20 -7.02 11.93 2.34
N LYS A 21 -6.53 11.02 1.50
CA LYS A 21 -6.68 11.11 0.03
C LYS A 21 -7.13 9.76 -0.48
N ASP A 22 -7.70 9.75 -1.67
CA ASP A 22 -7.98 8.50 -2.36
C ASP A 22 -6.65 7.88 -2.79
N ARG A 23 -6.50 6.58 -2.56
CA ARG A 23 -5.30 5.82 -2.86
C ARG A 23 -5.69 4.55 -3.58
N THR A 24 -4.92 4.19 -4.59
CA THR A 24 -5.18 2.99 -5.38
C THR A 24 -4.04 2.01 -5.17
N CYS A 25 -4.39 0.79 -4.76
CA CYS A 25 -3.46 -0.32 -4.68
C CYS A 25 -3.68 -1.23 -5.88
N THR A 26 -2.64 -1.41 -6.69
CA THR A 26 -2.65 -2.35 -7.81
C THR A 26 -1.70 -3.48 -7.48
N CYS A 27 -2.22 -4.70 -7.45
CA CYS A 27 -1.46 -5.92 -7.19
C CYS A 27 -1.43 -6.80 -8.44
N THR A 28 -0.24 -7.13 -8.88
CA THR A 28 -0.02 -8.11 -9.95
C THR A 28 0.47 -9.41 -9.31
N SER A 29 -0.36 -10.44 -9.42
CA SER A 29 -0.06 -11.78 -8.95
C SER A 29 0.37 -12.66 -10.11
N THR A 30 1.50 -13.34 -9.98
CA THR A 30 1.99 -14.36 -10.92
C THR A 30 2.04 -15.70 -10.20
N SER A 31 1.38 -16.71 -10.74
CA SER A 31 1.39 -18.10 -10.22
C SER A 31 1.92 -19.08 -11.25
N GLY A 32 2.67 -20.09 -10.81
CA GLY A 32 3.36 -21.06 -11.68
C GLY A 32 2.49 -22.12 -12.37
N ASN A 33 3.08 -22.66 -13.46
CA ASN A 33 2.73 -23.77 -14.36
C ASN A 33 1.25 -24.13 -14.63
N PRO A 34 0.66 -23.62 -15.75
CA PRO A 34 1.18 -22.56 -16.61
C PRO A 34 1.29 -21.23 -15.85
N SER A 35 2.25 -20.38 -16.24
CA SER A 35 2.42 -19.06 -15.60
C SER A 35 1.20 -18.19 -15.89
N VAL A 36 0.38 -17.92 -14.87
CA VAL A 36 -0.79 -17.05 -14.97
C VAL A 36 -0.50 -15.75 -14.23
N THR A 37 -0.64 -14.64 -14.93
CA THR A 37 -0.54 -13.29 -14.35
C THR A 37 -1.93 -12.68 -14.24
N THR A 38 -2.30 -12.21 -13.05
CA THR A 38 -3.56 -11.52 -12.79
C THR A 38 -3.29 -10.18 -12.13
N THR A 39 -3.93 -9.13 -12.60
CA THR A 39 -3.85 -7.80 -11.99
C THR A 39 -5.16 -7.48 -11.30
N SER A 40 -5.08 -7.02 -10.06
CA SER A 40 -6.22 -6.58 -9.25
C SER A 40 -5.97 -5.17 -8.75
N THR A 41 -7.03 -4.36 -8.70
CA THR A 41 -6.96 -2.96 -8.28
C THR A 41 -7.99 -2.72 -7.20
N THR A 42 -7.56 -2.17 -6.06
CA THR A 42 -8.41 -1.78 -4.93
C THR A 42 -8.23 -0.29 -4.66
N THR A 43 -9.35 0.43 -4.60
CA THR A 43 -9.34 1.87 -4.28
C THR A 43 -9.76 2.08 -2.84
N PHE A 44 -8.90 2.74 -2.07
CA PHE A 44 -9.18 3.17 -0.71
C PHE A 44 -9.57 4.65 -0.73
N THR A 45 -10.79 4.96 -0.32
CA THR A 45 -11.29 6.34 -0.33
C THR A 45 -10.95 7.07 0.97
N LYS A 46 -10.47 8.31 0.86
CA LYS A 46 -10.13 9.18 1.99
C LYS A 46 -9.34 8.42 3.08
N VAL A 47 -8.24 7.78 2.72
CA VAL A 47 -7.37 7.08 3.67
C VAL A 47 -6.04 7.81 3.86
N LYS A 48 -5.42 7.60 5.03
CA LYS A 48 -4.03 8.00 5.26
C LYS A 48 -3.10 7.05 4.51
N LYS A 49 -1.94 7.56 4.10
CA LYS A 49 -0.93 6.76 3.37
C LYS A 49 -0.43 5.55 4.17
N GLY A 50 -0.26 5.68 5.48
CA GLY A 50 0.18 4.58 6.37
C GLY A 50 -0.75 3.37 6.30
N PRO A 51 -2.02 3.49 6.75
CA PRO A 51 -3.01 2.42 6.66
C PRO A 51 -3.20 1.86 5.25
N ALA A 52 -3.15 2.72 4.21
CA ALA A 52 -3.25 2.27 2.83
C ALA A 52 -2.04 1.42 2.40
N LYS A 53 -0.84 1.74 2.88
CA LYS A 53 0.38 0.94 2.66
C LYS A 53 0.31 -0.37 3.44
N ASP A 54 -0.20 -0.34 4.66
CA ASP A 54 -0.37 -1.53 5.50
C ASP A 54 -1.43 -2.49 4.92
N ALA A 55 -2.42 -1.97 4.20
CA ALA A 55 -3.39 -2.78 3.47
C ALA A 55 -2.87 -3.24 2.09
N CYS A 56 -1.99 -2.47 1.45
CA CYS A 56 -1.42 -2.74 0.12
C CYS A 56 -0.08 -3.49 0.23
N GLN A 57 -0.09 -4.68 0.82
CA GLN A 57 1.13 -5.45 1.08
C GLN A 57 1.44 -6.47 -0.02
N LYS A 58 2.72 -6.61 -0.33
CA LYS A 58 3.23 -7.70 -1.17
C LYS A 58 3.13 -9.00 -0.39
N THR A 59 2.62 -10.04 -1.05
CA THR A 59 2.54 -11.37 -0.47
C THR A 59 3.09 -12.38 -1.47
N SER A 60 3.85 -13.35 -1.00
CA SER A 60 4.27 -14.49 -1.80
C SER A 60 4.09 -15.75 -0.98
N GLY A 61 3.96 -16.87 -1.67
CA GLY A 61 3.83 -18.16 -1.02
C GLY A 61 4.15 -19.27 -1.99
N SER A 62 4.32 -20.46 -1.43
CA SER A 62 4.38 -21.69 -2.21
C SER A 62 3.47 -22.70 -1.57
N TYR A 63 2.89 -23.56 -2.41
CA TYR A 63 2.23 -24.75 -1.95
C TYR A 63 2.72 -25.93 -2.78
N THR A 64 2.90 -27.07 -2.12
CA THR A 64 3.39 -28.29 -2.74
C THR A 64 2.28 -29.32 -2.69
N SER A 65 1.97 -29.92 -3.84
CA SER A 65 1.02 -31.04 -3.95
C SER A 65 1.69 -32.16 -4.74
N GLY A 66 1.95 -33.29 -4.06
CA GLY A 66 2.78 -34.37 -4.60
C GLY A 66 4.19 -33.88 -4.92
N SER A 67 4.67 -34.11 -6.14
CA SER A 67 5.99 -33.66 -6.62
C SER A 67 6.00 -32.23 -7.21
N ASN A 68 4.83 -31.57 -7.30
CA ASN A 68 4.70 -30.26 -7.92
C ASN A 68 4.73 -29.17 -6.85
N THR A 69 5.68 -28.23 -6.98
CA THR A 69 5.72 -27.02 -6.15
C THR A 69 5.25 -25.84 -6.98
N ASN A 70 4.15 -25.23 -6.57
CA ASN A 70 3.64 -24.01 -7.17
C ASN A 70 4.02 -22.82 -6.29
N THR A 71 4.77 -21.90 -6.87
CA THR A 71 5.08 -20.60 -6.27
C THR A 71 4.15 -19.56 -6.83
N TRP A 72 3.73 -18.63 -5.98
CA TRP A 72 3.03 -17.43 -6.39
C TRP A 72 3.64 -16.21 -5.71
N THR A 73 3.67 -15.11 -6.45
CA THR A 73 4.17 -13.82 -5.97
C THR A 73 3.17 -12.76 -6.35
N SER A 74 2.80 -11.92 -5.39
CA SER A 74 1.92 -10.75 -5.58
C SER A 74 2.71 -9.47 -5.31
N ASP A 75 2.96 -8.71 -6.38
CA ASP A 75 3.61 -7.40 -6.32
C ASP A 75 2.56 -6.29 -6.28
N CYS A 76 2.43 -5.65 -5.13
CA CYS A 76 1.48 -4.55 -4.90
C CYS A 76 2.17 -3.18 -4.92
N LYS A 77 1.54 -2.22 -5.60
CA LYS A 77 1.97 -0.82 -5.69
C LYS A 77 0.83 0.11 -5.29
N LEU A 78 1.14 1.04 -4.37
CA LEU A 78 0.23 2.08 -3.92
C LEU A 78 0.48 3.39 -4.69
N SER A 79 -0.59 3.96 -5.25
CA SER A 79 -0.67 5.26 -5.93
C SER A 79 -1.53 6.23 -5.10
#